data_AF-A0A848NPM1-F1
#
_entry.id   AF-A0A848NPM1-F1
#
_cell.length_a   1.000
_cell.length_b   1.000
_cell.length_c   1.000
_cell.angle_alpha   90.00
_cell.angle_beta   90.00
_cell.angle_gamma   90.00
#
_symmetry.space_group_name_H-M   'P 1'
#
loop_
_entity.id
_entity.type
_entity.pdbx_description
1 polymer ?
#
loop_
_entity_poly.entity_id
_entity_poly.type
_entity_poly.pdbx_seq_one_letter_code
_entity_poly.pdbx_strand_id
1 'polypeptide(L)' 'GRVFPSVPASSFFGERAGTTFTWAEPERTLVVIVRWLDSAHADALFGKILAAVDAQPA' A
#
# COMPACT_ATOMS: atom_id res chain seq x y z
N GLY A 1 -4.59 -1.75 13.98
CA GLY A 1 -5.29 -2.89 13.36
C GLY A 1 -4.95 -2.92 11.89
N ARG A 2 -4.84 -4.10 11.27
CA ARG A 2 -4.47 -4.24 9.85
C ARG A 2 -5.58 -3.64 8.96
N VAL A 3 -5.26 -2.59 8.21
CA VAL A 3 -6.23 -1.86 7.37
C VAL A 3 -6.42 -2.55 6.01
N PHE A 4 -5.35 -3.12 5.45
CA PHE A 4 -5.36 -3.77 4.14
C PHE A 4 -4.80 -5.20 4.25
N PRO A 5 -5.63 -6.24 4.07
CA PRO A 5 -5.19 -7.63 4.16
C PRO A 5 -4.12 -8.07 3.15
N SER A 6 -4.01 -7.39 2.02
CA SER A 6 -3.10 -7.78 0.95
C SER A 6 -1.64 -7.35 1.18
N VAL A 7 -1.34 -6.64 2.26
CA VAL A 7 0.02 -6.17 2.59
C VAL A 7 0.53 -6.70 3.95
N PRO A 8 1.85 -6.69 4.19
CA PRO A 8 2.45 -7.14 5.44
C PRO A 8 1.90 -6.38 6.66
N ALA A 9 1.86 -7.06 7.81
CA ALA A 9 1.42 -6.45 9.07
C ALA A 9 2.36 -5.32 9.56
N SER A 10 3.60 -5.27 9.04
CA SER A 10 4.58 -4.20 9.26
C SER A 10 4.21 -2.88 8.54
N SER A 11 3.17 -2.87 7.70
CA SER A 11 2.79 -1.70 6.91
C SER A 11 2.11 -0.61 7.73
N PHE A 12 2.48 0.64 7.45
CA PHE A 12 1.87 1.84 8.03
C PHE A 12 1.13 2.65 6.97
N PHE A 13 -0.06 3.15 7.31
CA PHE A 13 -0.90 3.93 6.41
C PHE A 13 -1.28 5.27 7.01
N GLY A 14 -1.10 6.33 6.22
CA GLY A 14 -1.80 7.60 6.38
C GLY A 14 -2.91 7.69 5.33
N GLU A 15 -4.12 8.01 5.77
CA GLU A 15 -5.27 8.23 4.90
C GLU A 15 -5.73 9.68 5.05
N ARG A 16 -6.06 10.32 3.92
CA ARG A 16 -6.66 11.64 3.89
C ARG A 16 -7.84 11.68 2.92
N ALA A 17 -9.01 12.06 3.46
CA ALA A 17 -10.23 12.33 2.71
C ALA A 17 -10.72 11.15 1.83
N GLY A 18 -10.57 9.92 2.30
CA GLY A 18 -10.99 8.66 1.70
C GLY A 18 -10.30 8.31 0.37
N THR A 19 -9.41 9.16 -0.14
CA THR A 19 -8.99 9.11 -1.55
C THR A 19 -7.50 9.32 -1.76
N THR A 20 -6.79 9.69 -0.69
CA THR A 20 -5.34 9.87 -0.69
C THR A 20 -4.73 8.97 0.37
N PHE A 21 -3.76 8.17 -0.01
CA PHE A 21 -3.07 7.24 0.86
C PHE A 21 -1.56 7.42 0.77
N THR A 22 -0.91 7.44 1.93
CA THR A 22 0.54 7.26 2.06
C THR A 22 0.75 5.91 2.73
N TRP A 23 1.49 5.02 2.08
CA TRP A 23 1.86 3.71 2.60
C TRP A 23 3.37 3.63 2.77
N ALA A 24 3.82 3.23 3.96
CA ALA A 24 5.21 2.88 4.23
C ALA A 24 5.32 1.38 4.58
N GLU A 25 6.18 0.65 3.86
CA GLU A 25 6.50 -0.76 4.10
C GLU A 25 8.02 -0.87 4.37
N PRO A 26 8.42 -1.02 5.64
CA PRO A 26 9.83 -0.93 6.02
C PRO A 26 10.68 -2.12 5.53
N GLU A 27 10.12 -3.33 5.41
CA GLU A 27 10.89 -4.53 5.04
C GLU A 27 11.45 -4.44 3.62
N ARG A 28 10.70 -3.82 2.70
CA ARG A 28 11.11 -3.56 1.30
C ARG A 28 11.65 -2.15 1.08
N THR A 29 11.85 -1.37 2.12
CA THR A 29 12.27 0.05 2.01
C THR A 29 11.37 0.85 1.04
N LEU A 30 10.07 0.61 1.11
CA LEU A 30 9.09 1.13 0.15
C LEU A 30 8.24 2.25 0.77
N VAL A 31 8.05 3.33 0.02
CA VAL A 31 7.03 4.35 0.30
C VAL A 31 6.20 4.57 -0.97
N VAL A 32 4.88 4.48 -0.83
CA VAL A 32 3.92 4.67 -1.91
C VAL A 32 2.98 5.81 -1.54
N ILE A 33 2.76 6.74 -2.46
CA ILE A 33 1.76 7.80 -2.33
C ILE A 33 0.77 7.64 -3.48
N VAL A 34 -0.49 7.36 -3.15
CA VAL A 34 -1.59 7.29 -4.11
C VAL A 34 -2.56 8.42 -3.84
N ARG A 35 -2.99 9.09 -4.90
CA ARG A 35 -4.00 10.16 -4.83
C ARG A 35 -5.15 9.82 -5.78
N TRP A 36 -6.35 10.31 -5.46
CA TRP A 36 -7.56 10.16 -6.29
C TRP A 36 -7.97 8.69 -6.48
N LEU A 37 -7.85 7.88 -5.41
CA LEU A 37 -8.24 6.48 -5.42
C LEU A 37 -9.63 6.31 -4.82
N ASP A 38 -10.48 5.54 -5.48
CA ASP A 38 -11.65 4.98 -4.80
C ASP A 38 -11.18 3.98 -3.74
N SER A 39 -11.41 4.30 -2.46
CA SER A 39 -11.01 3.47 -1.32
C SER A 39 -11.51 2.02 -1.39
N ALA A 40 -12.63 1.76 -2.09
CA ALA A 40 -13.13 0.39 -2.29
C ALA A 40 -12.11 -0.52 -3.01
N HIS A 41 -11.17 0.08 -3.75
CA HIS A 41 -10.13 -0.63 -4.50
C HIS A 41 -8.73 -0.55 -3.89
N ALA A 42 -8.59 0.05 -2.70
CA ALA A 42 -7.30 0.30 -2.08
C ALA A 42 -6.50 -0.98 -1.77
N ASP A 43 -7.12 -1.98 -1.14
CA ASP A 43 -6.44 -3.24 -0.82
C ASP A 43 -5.90 -3.95 -2.07
N ALA A 44 -6.73 -4.03 -3.11
CA ALA A 44 -6.38 -4.66 -4.37
C ALA A 44 -5.24 -3.93 -5.09
N LEU A 45 -5.21 -2.60 -5.04
CA LEU A 45 -4.12 -1.80 -5.59
C LEU A 45 -2.81 -2.07 -4.84
N PHE A 46 -2.82 -2.00 -3.51
CA PHE A 46 -1.61 -2.21 -2.72
C PHE A 46 -1.05 -3.62 -2.87
N GLY A 47 -1.91 -4.65 -2.94
CA GLY A 47 -1.50 -6.02 -3.24
C GLY A 47 -0.78 -6.14 -4.59
N LYS A 48 -1.28 -5.45 -5.64
CA LYS A 48 -0.64 -5.43 -6.96
C LYS A 48 0.72 -4.73 -6.94
N ILE A 49 0.82 -3.61 -6.23
CA ILE A 49 2.10 -2.88 -6.09
C ILE A 49 3.13 -3.75 -5.38
N LEU A 50 2.74 -4.41 -4.29
CA LEU A 50 3.63 -5.31 -3.55
C LEU A 50 4.14 -6.45 -4.44
N ALA A 51 3.23 -7.11 -5.17
CA ALA A 51 3.60 -8.18 -6.08
C ALA A 51 4.56 -7.71 -7.19
N ALA A 52 4.39 -6.50 -7.70
CA ALA A 52 5.27 -5.93 -8.70
C ALA A 52 6.67 -5.62 -8.14
N VAL A 53 6.75 -5.08 -6.92
CA VAL A 53 8.02 -4.84 -6.23
C VAL A 53 8.76 -6.16 -5.96
N ASP A 54 8.06 -7.18 -5.47
CA ASP A 54 8.63 -8.50 -5.16
C ASP A 54 9.08 -9.28 -6.41
N ALA A 55 8.50 -8.97 -7.58
CA ALA A 55 8.92 -9.56 -8.85
C ALA A 55 10.18 -8.92 -9.44
N GLN A 56 10.63 -7.77 -8.91
CA GLN A 56 11.82 -7.10 -9.42
C GLN A 56 13.09 -7.76 -8.85
N PRO A 57 14.05 -8.19 -9.68
CA PRO A 57 15.34 -8.66 -9.18
C PRO A 57 16.10 -7.52 -8.50
N ALA A 58 16.88 -7.87 -7.47
CA ALA A 58 17.72 -6.95 -6.70
C ALA A 58 18.82 -6.30 -7.54
#